data_AF-A0A950S244-F1
#
_entry.id   AF-A0A950S244-F1
#
_cell.length_a   1.000
_cell.length_b   1.000
_cell.length_c   1.000
_cell.angle_alpha   90.00
_cell.angle_beta   90.00
_cell.angle_gamma   90.00
#
_symmetry.space_group_name_H-M   'P 1'
#
loop_
_entity.id
_entity.type
_entity.pdbx_description
1 polymer ?
#
loop_
_entity_poly.entity_id
_entity_poly.type
_entity_poly.pdbx_seq_one_letter_code
_entity_poly.pdbx_strand_id
1 'polypeptide(L)'
;MMLEVAAHSTTTGLRVAAVEPGSTLAQLGVQPGDTLLAIEGLVPRDVIDVQMELPSARRLSVQRTDGTVTELELVAPVEPHALSFDEPVPGGIRECNNHCEFCFIRGLPAGLRSTLYVFDDDYRYSFLWGNFLTLTNLHEADWARIGYQRLSPLNVSVHATDPRVRSRLLNNRHAPPILPQLERLGRLGAHVNAQVVLCAGINDGDVLDSTIRDLGALHPAVQSVSVVPVGLTRFSRVKNIRRPLSDEAHNAVEQCKRWQSRFRARFDTGFVYPSDELYLLAGRDVPGAEVYDGFPVLSNGVGMLRSMLDEWTALLRRTPRVRATRPRSVAWLTGALARPALEAMADRWHE
;
A
#
# COMPACT_ATOMS: atom_id res chain seq x y z
N MET A 1 5.77 -44.93 -19.26
CA MET A 1 6.00 -43.48 -19.45
C MET A 1 5.53 -42.80 -18.17
N MET A 2 6.46 -42.58 -17.24
CA MET A 2 6.19 -42.01 -15.92
C MET A 2 5.84 -40.54 -16.09
N LEU A 3 4.63 -40.16 -15.66
CA LEU A 3 4.27 -38.78 -15.39
C LEU A 3 4.63 -38.52 -13.94
N GLU A 4 5.73 -37.80 -13.73
CA GLU A 4 6.06 -37.21 -12.43
C GLU A 4 4.97 -36.21 -12.06
N VAL A 5 4.12 -36.60 -11.11
CA VAL A 5 3.30 -35.68 -10.35
C VAL A 5 4.26 -35.03 -9.35
N ALA A 6 4.55 -33.75 -9.54
CA ALA A 6 5.34 -32.96 -8.59
C ALA A 6 4.63 -32.95 -7.23
N ALA A 7 5.12 -33.77 -6.31
CA ALA A 7 4.74 -33.75 -4.91
C ALA A 7 5.19 -32.42 -4.30
N HIS A 8 4.26 -31.49 -4.13
CA HIS A 8 4.46 -30.33 -3.27
C HIS A 8 4.57 -30.85 -1.84
N SER A 9 5.79 -30.96 -1.33
CA SER A 9 6.07 -31.26 0.07
C SER A 9 5.51 -30.13 0.93
N THR A 10 4.29 -30.30 1.45
CA THR A 10 3.72 -29.42 2.47
C THR A 10 4.47 -29.66 3.77
N THR A 11 5.58 -28.95 3.98
CA THR A 11 6.09 -28.76 5.33
C THR A 11 5.04 -27.96 6.08
N THR A 12 4.31 -28.61 6.99
CA THR A 12 3.30 -27.96 7.82
C THR A 12 3.99 -26.92 8.72
N GLY A 13 3.69 -25.63 8.54
CA GLY A 13 4.23 -24.55 9.38
C GLY A 13 5.00 -23.48 8.62
N LEU A 14 5.54 -22.49 9.36
CA LEU A 14 6.27 -21.35 8.81
C LEU A 14 7.74 -21.40 9.22
N ARG A 15 8.65 -21.38 8.23
CA ARG A 15 10.10 -21.43 8.48
C ARG A 15 10.63 -20.07 8.92
N VAL A 16 11.27 -20.04 10.09
CA VAL A 16 11.82 -18.85 10.72
C VAL A 16 13.08 -18.39 9.98
N ALA A 17 13.05 -17.17 9.46
CA ALA A 17 14.21 -16.52 8.82
C ALA A 17 15.09 -15.80 9.85
N ALA A 18 14.48 -15.09 10.80
CA ALA A 18 15.19 -14.42 11.86
C ALA A 18 14.36 -14.38 13.15
N VAL A 19 15.07 -14.29 14.27
CA VAL A 19 14.52 -14.07 15.60
C VAL A 19 15.14 -12.79 16.15
N GLU A 20 14.31 -11.91 16.71
CA GLU A 20 14.80 -10.66 17.28
C GLU A 20 15.75 -10.94 18.47
N PRO A 21 16.97 -10.37 18.46
CA PRO A 21 17.92 -10.55 19.56
C PRO A 21 17.35 -10.09 20.91
N GLY A 22 17.46 -10.93 21.93
CA GLY A 22 16.99 -10.62 23.28
C GLY A 22 15.50 -10.83 23.53
N SER A 23 14.72 -11.16 22.48
CA SER A 23 13.30 -11.52 22.62
C SER A 23 13.08 -12.79 23.45
N THR A 24 11.85 -12.97 23.96
CA THR A 24 11.46 -14.20 24.70
C THR A 24 11.71 -15.46 23.88
N LEU A 25 11.48 -15.42 22.55
CA LEU A 25 11.70 -16.57 21.68
C LEU A 25 13.19 -16.91 21.53
N ALA A 26 14.06 -15.90 21.47
CA ALA A 26 15.50 -16.11 21.48
C ALA A 26 15.97 -16.74 22.81
N GLN A 27 15.39 -16.32 23.94
CA GLN A 27 15.69 -16.89 25.27
C GLN A 27 15.21 -18.35 25.41
N LEU A 28 14.10 -18.70 24.76
CA LEU A 28 13.59 -20.07 24.63
C LEU A 28 14.33 -20.88 23.55
N GLY A 29 15.38 -20.31 22.97
CA GLY A 29 16.29 -20.97 22.04
C GLY A 29 15.72 -21.16 20.64
N VAL A 30 14.69 -20.42 20.22
CA VAL A 30 14.25 -20.40 18.81
C VAL A 30 15.35 -19.80 17.95
N GLN A 31 15.64 -20.45 16.82
CA GLN A 31 16.74 -20.06 15.92
C GLN A 31 16.26 -19.92 14.48
N PRO A 32 16.97 -19.12 13.65
CA PRO A 32 16.81 -19.17 12.20
C PRO A 32 16.91 -20.60 11.66
N GLY A 33 15.99 -20.97 10.79
CA GLY A 33 15.86 -22.31 10.22
C GLY A 33 14.89 -23.24 10.94
N ASP A 34 14.50 -22.92 12.18
CA ASP A 34 13.40 -23.61 12.87
C ASP A 34 12.07 -23.39 12.12
N THR A 35 11.10 -24.27 12.34
CA THR A 35 9.75 -24.16 11.75
C THR A 35 8.70 -24.02 12.84
N LEU A 36 7.94 -22.93 12.81
CA LEU A 36 6.77 -22.73 13.67
C LEU A 36 5.63 -23.61 13.15
N LEU A 37 5.32 -24.68 13.87
CA LEU A 37 4.28 -25.64 13.49
C LEU A 37 2.89 -25.19 13.93
N ALA A 38 2.78 -24.67 15.16
CA ALA A 38 1.50 -24.24 15.72
C ALA A 38 1.63 -23.17 16.81
N ILE A 39 0.58 -22.38 16.96
CA ILE A 39 0.35 -21.39 18.03
C ILE A 39 -0.94 -21.82 18.75
N GLU A 40 -0.87 -22.23 20.01
CA GLU A 40 -2.03 -22.81 20.73
C GLU A 40 -2.72 -23.96 19.97
N GLY A 41 -1.94 -24.79 19.26
CA GLY A 41 -2.46 -25.89 18.44
C GLY A 41 -3.05 -25.47 17.09
N LEU A 42 -3.13 -24.17 16.79
CA LEU A 42 -3.49 -23.66 15.47
C LEU A 42 -2.26 -23.62 14.56
N VAL A 43 -2.36 -24.29 13.41
CA VAL A 43 -1.32 -24.21 12.35
C VAL A 43 -1.47 -22.89 11.62
N PRO A 44 -0.48 -21.97 11.70
CA PRO A 44 -0.57 -20.68 11.03
C PRO A 44 -0.52 -20.86 9.51
N ARG A 45 -1.43 -20.20 8.79
CA ARG A 45 -1.46 -20.23 7.31
C ARG A 45 -0.41 -19.31 6.70
N ASP A 46 -0.16 -18.18 7.36
CA ASP A 46 0.79 -17.14 6.96
C ASP A 46 1.09 -16.24 8.17
N VAL A 47 1.91 -15.21 7.96
CA VAL A 47 2.33 -14.25 8.98
C VAL A 47 1.16 -13.46 9.59
N ILE A 48 -0.01 -13.36 8.94
CA ILE A 48 -1.18 -12.68 9.52
C ILE A 48 -1.67 -13.46 10.74
N ASP A 49 -1.75 -14.79 10.62
CA ASP A 49 -2.16 -15.64 11.74
C ASP A 49 -1.15 -15.52 12.89
N VAL A 50 0.15 -15.46 12.58
CA VAL A 50 1.18 -15.22 13.61
C VAL A 50 0.98 -13.87 14.29
N GLN A 51 0.76 -12.80 13.52
CA GLN A 51 0.54 -11.45 14.07
C GLN A 51 -0.69 -11.34 14.95
N MET A 52 -1.73 -12.14 14.68
CA MET A 52 -2.97 -12.14 15.46
C MET A 52 -2.88 -13.01 16.71
N GLU A 53 -2.29 -14.19 16.61
CA GLU A 53 -2.36 -15.20 17.67
C GLU A 53 -1.18 -15.14 18.64
N LEU A 54 0.03 -14.84 18.15
CA LEU A 54 1.26 -14.85 18.95
C LEU A 54 1.23 -13.92 20.19
N PRO A 55 0.66 -12.69 20.13
CA PRO A 55 0.63 -11.80 21.30
C PRO A 55 -0.09 -12.37 22.51
N SER A 56 -1.11 -13.21 22.30
CA SER A 56 -1.91 -13.83 23.37
C SER A 56 -1.54 -15.29 23.66
N ALA A 57 -0.62 -15.86 22.88
CA ALA A 57 -0.26 -17.27 23.01
C ALA A 57 0.50 -17.56 24.31
N ARG A 58 0.31 -18.77 24.83
CA ARG A 58 1.05 -19.37 25.95
C ARG A 58 1.87 -20.57 25.53
N ARG A 59 1.56 -21.19 24.39
CA ARG A 59 2.27 -22.38 23.88
C ARG A 59 2.53 -22.28 22.39
N LEU A 60 3.75 -22.67 22.00
CA LEU A 60 4.18 -22.80 20.62
C LEU A 60 4.75 -24.19 20.36
N SER A 61 4.37 -24.79 19.24
CA SER A 61 5.00 -26.01 18.74
C SER A 61 6.05 -25.61 17.70
N VAL A 62 7.33 -25.88 17.98
CA VAL A 62 8.45 -25.53 17.09
C VAL A 62 9.23 -26.77 16.71
N GLN A 63 9.44 -26.98 15.41
CA GLN A 63 10.37 -27.99 14.90
C GLN A 63 11.75 -27.37 14.73
N ARG A 64 12.75 -27.99 15.36
CA ARG A 64 14.15 -27.62 15.23
C ARG A 64 14.73 -28.09 13.90
N THR A 65 15.86 -27.51 13.51
CA THR A 65 16.59 -27.90 12.28
C THR A 65 17.02 -29.37 12.25
N ASP A 66 17.16 -30.04 13.40
CA ASP A 66 17.44 -31.48 13.52
C ASP A 66 16.19 -32.37 13.40
N GLY A 67 15.01 -31.77 13.22
CA GLY A 67 13.72 -32.43 13.11
C GLY A 67 12.97 -32.62 14.43
N THR A 68 13.60 -32.34 15.58
CA THR A 68 12.99 -32.48 16.90
C THR A 68 11.87 -31.45 17.08
N VAL A 69 10.69 -31.90 17.53
CA VAL A 69 9.58 -31.01 17.86
C VAL A 69 9.62 -30.69 19.35
N THR A 70 9.60 -29.41 19.68
CA THR A 70 9.59 -28.90 21.06
C THR A 70 8.34 -28.05 21.28
N GLU A 71 7.65 -28.28 22.40
CA GLU A 71 6.65 -27.36 22.93
C GLU A 71 7.33 -26.30 23.79
N LEU A 72 7.08 -25.04 23.49
CA LEU A 72 7.62 -23.90 24.21
C LEU A 72 6.50 -23.22 25.00
N GLU A 73 6.71 -23.04 26.31
CA GLU A 73 5.80 -22.27 27.15
C GLU A 73 6.23 -20.80 27.23
N LEU A 74 5.32 -19.90 26.85
CA LEU A 74 5.52 -18.46 26.86
C LEU A 74 5.08 -17.87 28.20
N VAL A 75 6.08 -17.43 28.98
CA VAL A 75 5.85 -16.79 30.29
C VAL A 75 5.48 -15.31 30.20
N ALA A 76 5.62 -14.70 29.02
CA ALA A 76 5.25 -13.32 28.73
C ALA A 76 4.70 -13.20 27.29
N PRO A 77 3.87 -12.19 26.99
CA PRO A 77 3.46 -11.86 25.63
C PRO A 77 4.67 -11.68 24.71
N VAL A 78 4.55 -12.13 23.47
CA VAL A 78 5.59 -11.99 22.44
C VAL A 78 5.08 -11.07 21.35
N GLU A 79 5.89 -10.07 21.03
CA GLU A 79 5.59 -9.18 19.92
C GLU A 79 5.71 -9.93 18.58
N PRO A 80 4.78 -9.74 17.64
CA PRO A 80 4.83 -10.45 16.35
C PRO A 80 6.11 -10.23 15.54
N HIS A 81 6.72 -9.04 15.66
CA HIS A 81 7.95 -8.71 14.96
C HIS A 81 9.20 -9.42 15.51
N ALA A 82 9.05 -10.14 16.64
CA ALA A 82 10.12 -10.98 17.18
C ALA A 82 10.49 -12.15 16.25
N LEU A 83 9.63 -12.50 15.29
CA LEU A 83 9.89 -13.48 14.24
C LEU A 83 9.76 -12.85 12.85
N SER A 84 10.68 -13.22 11.97
CA SER A 84 10.48 -13.12 10.52
C SER A 84 10.53 -14.50 9.89
N PHE A 85 9.90 -14.65 8.73
CA PHE A 85 9.77 -15.92 8.04
C PHE A 85 10.36 -15.83 6.64
N ASP A 86 10.92 -16.93 6.14
CA ASP A 86 11.52 -16.99 4.79
C ASP A 86 10.45 -16.70 3.72
N GLU A 87 9.28 -17.27 3.91
CA GLU A 87 8.09 -17.03 3.12
C GLU A 87 6.95 -16.60 4.07
N PRO A 88 6.76 -15.28 4.28
CA PRO A 88 5.73 -14.77 5.19
C PRO A 88 4.32 -15.18 4.77
N VAL A 89 4.13 -15.44 3.47
CA VAL A 89 2.85 -15.81 2.88
C VAL A 89 3.07 -17.04 1.99
N PRO A 90 2.98 -18.25 2.57
CA PRO A 90 3.15 -19.50 1.83
C PRO A 90 2.22 -19.60 0.61
N GLY A 91 2.78 -20.08 -0.50
CA GLY A 91 2.10 -20.13 -1.80
C GLY A 91 2.23 -18.84 -2.60
N GLY A 92 3.06 -17.90 -2.14
CA GLY A 92 3.39 -16.67 -2.84
C GLY A 92 2.27 -15.63 -2.93
N ILE A 93 2.58 -14.58 -3.67
CA ILE A 93 1.69 -13.45 -3.95
C ILE A 93 0.62 -13.89 -4.94
N ARG A 94 -0.64 -13.57 -4.65
CA ARG A 94 -1.73 -13.74 -5.62
C ARG A 94 -1.54 -12.80 -6.80
N GLU A 95 -1.45 -13.37 -8.00
CA GLU A 95 -1.25 -12.57 -9.21
C GLU A 95 -2.52 -11.84 -9.68
N CYS A 96 -2.32 -10.63 -10.18
CA CYS A 96 -3.34 -9.77 -10.76
C CYS A 96 -3.91 -10.36 -12.05
N ASN A 97 -5.23 -10.37 -12.18
CA ASN A 97 -5.93 -10.79 -13.40
C ASN A 97 -6.31 -9.63 -14.34
N ASN A 98 -5.83 -8.41 -14.04
CA ASN A 98 -6.07 -7.23 -14.85
C ASN A 98 -4.95 -6.97 -15.86
N HIS A 99 -5.28 -6.25 -16.93
CA HIS A 99 -4.39 -6.01 -18.07
C HIS A 99 -4.26 -4.51 -18.37
N CYS A 100 -4.32 -3.68 -17.32
CA CYS A 100 -4.29 -2.23 -17.42
C CYS A 100 -3.15 -1.77 -18.33
N GLU A 101 -3.44 -0.92 -19.32
CA GLU A 101 -2.41 -0.35 -20.20
C GLU A 101 -1.36 0.42 -19.40
N PHE A 102 -1.76 1.02 -18.28
CA PHE A 102 -0.90 1.75 -17.36
C PHE A 102 -0.32 0.92 -16.21
N CYS A 103 -0.35 -0.41 -16.31
CA CYS A 103 0.24 -1.28 -15.29
C CYS A 103 1.72 -0.93 -15.08
N PHE A 104 2.07 -0.51 -13.85
CA PHE A 104 3.42 -0.10 -13.49
C PHE A 104 4.45 -1.19 -13.82
N ILE A 105 4.13 -2.43 -13.47
CA ILE A 105 4.99 -3.60 -13.69
C ILE A 105 5.28 -3.84 -15.19
N ARG A 106 4.27 -3.71 -16.06
CA ARG A 106 4.45 -3.78 -17.53
C ARG A 106 5.22 -2.60 -18.09
N GLY A 107 5.23 -1.48 -17.38
CA GLY A 107 5.97 -0.27 -17.71
C GLY A 107 7.43 -0.28 -17.25
N LEU A 108 7.93 -1.37 -16.68
CA LEU A 108 9.33 -1.51 -16.27
C LEU A 108 10.22 -1.94 -17.46
N PRO A 109 11.50 -1.46 -17.52
CA PRO A 109 12.47 -2.00 -18.47
C PRO A 109 12.75 -3.48 -18.18
N ALA A 110 13.29 -4.22 -19.16
CA ALA A 110 13.79 -5.58 -18.95
C ALA A 110 15.11 -5.60 -18.17
N GLY A 111 15.42 -6.73 -17.52
CA GLY A 111 16.71 -6.98 -16.86
C GLY A 111 16.84 -6.45 -15.42
N LEU A 112 15.74 -6.02 -14.79
CA LEU A 112 15.71 -5.68 -13.37
C LEU A 112 15.63 -6.94 -12.50
N ARG A 113 15.71 -6.78 -11.16
CA ARG A 113 15.51 -7.88 -10.22
C ARG A 113 14.13 -8.52 -10.44
N SER A 114 14.06 -9.85 -10.38
CA SER A 114 12.84 -10.63 -10.62
C SER A 114 11.67 -10.18 -9.73
N THR A 115 11.96 -9.79 -8.49
CA THR A 115 10.95 -9.31 -7.52
C THR A 115 10.24 -8.03 -7.93
N LEU A 116 10.74 -7.28 -8.93
CA LEU A 116 10.04 -6.12 -9.49
C LEU A 116 9.00 -6.48 -10.56
N TYR A 117 8.99 -7.73 -11.04
CA TYR A 117 8.07 -8.17 -12.09
C TYR A 117 6.88 -8.98 -11.56
N VAL A 118 6.61 -8.90 -10.24
CA VAL A 118 5.47 -9.56 -9.62
C VAL A 118 4.24 -8.68 -9.77
N PHE A 119 3.17 -9.26 -10.32
CA PHE A 119 1.89 -8.60 -10.54
C PHE A 119 1.00 -8.80 -9.31
N ASP A 120 1.22 -8.04 -8.25
CA ASP A 120 0.43 -8.15 -7.02
C ASP A 120 -1.02 -7.66 -7.21
N ASP A 121 -1.96 -8.41 -6.61
CA ASP A 121 -3.36 -8.06 -6.38
C ASP A 121 -3.91 -8.86 -5.19
N ASP A 122 -3.15 -8.88 -4.09
CA ASP A 122 -3.38 -9.73 -2.91
C ASP A 122 -3.84 -8.93 -1.69
N TYR A 123 -4.99 -9.31 -1.11
CA TYR A 123 -5.52 -8.64 0.09
C TYR A 123 -4.62 -8.82 1.32
N ARG A 124 -3.85 -9.91 1.39
CA ARG A 124 -2.90 -10.16 2.47
C ARG A 124 -1.79 -9.12 2.43
N TYR A 125 -1.27 -8.84 1.24
CA TYR A 125 -0.25 -7.82 1.03
C TYR A 125 -0.80 -6.40 1.24
N SER A 126 -2.06 -6.18 0.90
CA SER A 126 -2.74 -4.92 1.19
C SER A 126 -2.82 -4.63 2.69
N PHE A 127 -3.19 -5.63 3.48
CA PHE A 127 -3.24 -5.53 4.95
C PHE A 127 -1.84 -5.39 5.56
N LEU A 128 -0.88 -6.23 5.14
CA LEU A 128 0.45 -6.30 5.76
C LEU A 128 1.37 -5.12 5.40
N TRP A 129 1.33 -4.67 4.14
CA TRP A 129 2.31 -3.71 3.60
C TRP A 129 1.68 -2.52 2.90
N GLY A 130 0.34 -2.44 2.87
CA GLY A 130 -0.35 -1.31 2.27
C GLY A 130 -0.45 -1.35 0.75
N ASN A 131 -0.19 -2.50 0.13
CA ASN A 131 -0.27 -2.66 -1.33
C ASN A 131 -1.72 -2.47 -1.81
N PHE A 132 -1.87 -1.95 -3.04
CA PHE A 132 -3.18 -1.74 -3.63
C PHE A 132 -3.70 -2.99 -4.33
N LEU A 133 -4.93 -3.40 -4.01
CA LEU A 133 -5.65 -4.45 -4.73
C LEU A 133 -6.89 -3.91 -5.44
N THR A 134 -7.38 -4.62 -6.44
CA THR A 134 -8.50 -4.26 -7.31
C THR A 134 -9.77 -5.05 -6.98
N LEU A 135 -9.69 -6.04 -6.09
CA LEU A 135 -10.77 -6.95 -5.70
C LEU A 135 -11.29 -7.86 -6.83
N THR A 136 -10.68 -7.86 -8.03
CA THR A 136 -11.19 -8.63 -9.19
C THR A 136 -10.87 -10.11 -9.15
N ASN A 137 -10.11 -10.58 -8.16
CA ASN A 137 -9.59 -11.94 -8.05
C ASN A 137 -9.87 -12.60 -6.68
N LEU A 138 -10.78 -12.04 -5.88
CA LEU A 138 -11.18 -12.61 -4.58
C LEU A 138 -12.22 -13.73 -4.73
N HIS A 139 -12.05 -14.80 -3.96
CA HIS A 139 -13.01 -15.90 -3.83
C HIS A 139 -13.76 -15.82 -2.49
N GLU A 140 -14.84 -16.60 -2.34
CA GLU A 140 -15.65 -16.61 -1.11
C GLU A 140 -14.85 -16.94 0.16
N ALA A 141 -13.84 -17.81 0.07
CA ALA A 141 -12.95 -18.10 1.19
C ALA A 141 -12.10 -16.87 1.60
N ASP A 142 -11.68 -16.05 0.64
CA ASP A 142 -10.94 -14.81 0.91
C ASP A 142 -11.85 -13.80 1.61
N TRP A 143 -13.08 -13.63 1.13
CA TRP A 143 -14.09 -12.79 1.76
C TRP A 143 -14.42 -13.24 3.19
N ALA A 144 -14.58 -14.54 3.41
CA ALA A 144 -14.82 -15.10 4.74
C ALA A 144 -13.65 -14.83 5.68
N ARG A 145 -12.40 -14.98 5.18
CA ARG A 145 -11.20 -14.71 5.98
C ARG A 145 -11.06 -13.23 6.33
N ILE A 146 -11.26 -12.32 5.37
CA ILE A 146 -11.25 -10.87 5.61
C ILE A 146 -12.22 -10.51 6.74
N GLY A 147 -13.45 -11.06 6.72
CA GLY A 147 -14.43 -10.81 7.77
C GLY A 147 -14.09 -11.44 9.11
N TYR A 148 -13.68 -12.71 9.11
CA TYR A 148 -13.35 -13.45 10.33
C TYR A 148 -12.20 -12.80 11.09
N GLN A 149 -11.13 -12.41 10.39
CA GLN A 149 -9.95 -11.77 10.97
C GLN A 149 -10.04 -10.24 11.04
N ARG A 150 -11.13 -9.65 10.51
CA ARG A 150 -11.31 -8.19 10.40
C ARG A 150 -10.11 -7.49 9.74
N LEU A 151 -9.63 -8.04 8.62
CA LEU A 151 -8.45 -7.52 7.92
C LEU A 151 -8.71 -6.10 7.41
N SER A 152 -8.09 -5.13 8.07
CA SER A 152 -8.36 -3.70 7.91
C SER A 152 -7.16 -2.87 8.38
N PRO A 153 -6.85 -1.73 7.73
CA PRO A 153 -7.46 -1.23 6.49
C PRO A 153 -7.00 -2.02 5.26
N LEU A 154 -7.77 -1.94 4.18
CA LEU A 154 -7.38 -2.42 2.85
C LEU A 154 -7.24 -1.23 1.88
N ASN A 155 -6.20 -1.25 1.05
CA ASN A 155 -5.95 -0.23 0.05
C ASN A 155 -6.51 -0.69 -1.31
N VAL A 156 -7.57 -0.05 -1.79
CA VAL A 156 -8.32 -0.53 -2.96
C VAL A 156 -8.17 0.42 -4.14
N SER A 157 -7.67 -0.10 -5.26
CA SER A 157 -7.56 0.63 -6.53
C SER A 157 -8.90 0.59 -7.27
N VAL A 158 -9.71 1.64 -7.05
CA VAL A 158 -11.08 1.76 -7.56
C VAL A 158 -11.09 2.22 -9.02
N HIS A 159 -10.28 3.23 -9.34
CA HIS A 159 -10.20 3.94 -10.63
C HIS A 159 -11.49 4.66 -11.10
N ALA A 160 -12.64 4.01 -11.06
CA ALA A 160 -13.95 4.59 -11.36
C ALA A 160 -15.07 3.74 -10.74
N THR A 161 -16.19 4.36 -10.35
CA THR A 161 -17.37 3.60 -9.89
C THR A 161 -18.28 3.14 -11.02
N ASP A 162 -18.27 3.85 -12.16
CA ASP A 162 -18.93 3.39 -13.39
C ASP A 162 -18.30 2.06 -13.86
N PRO A 163 -19.07 0.95 -13.95
CA PRO A 163 -18.52 -0.34 -14.31
C PRO A 163 -17.89 -0.40 -15.71
N ARG A 164 -18.39 0.37 -16.68
CA ARG A 164 -17.87 0.39 -18.05
C ARG A 164 -16.53 1.12 -18.10
N VAL A 165 -16.42 2.27 -17.44
CA VAL A 165 -15.16 3.00 -17.33
C VAL A 165 -14.12 2.17 -16.58
N ARG A 166 -14.52 1.57 -15.44
CA ARG A 166 -13.63 0.71 -14.65
C ARG A 166 -13.12 -0.49 -15.44
N SER A 167 -14.01 -1.19 -16.14
CA SER A 167 -13.64 -2.34 -16.97
C SER A 167 -12.67 -1.94 -18.10
N ARG A 168 -12.87 -0.77 -18.72
CA ARG A 168 -11.95 -0.20 -19.71
C ARG A 168 -10.57 0.08 -19.12
N LEU A 169 -10.49 0.74 -17.97
CA LEU A 169 -9.22 1.09 -17.31
C LEU A 169 -8.44 -0.16 -16.88
N LEU A 170 -9.13 -1.14 -16.31
CA LEU A 170 -8.54 -2.42 -15.91
C LEU A 170 -8.21 -3.33 -17.10
N ASN A 171 -8.72 -3.01 -18.29
CA ASN A 171 -8.71 -3.87 -19.47
C ASN A 171 -9.18 -5.29 -19.11
N ASN A 172 -10.29 -5.36 -18.36
CA ASN A 172 -10.84 -6.59 -17.82
C ASN A 172 -12.38 -6.54 -17.94
N ARG A 173 -12.91 -7.21 -18.97
CA ARG A 173 -14.35 -7.31 -19.24
C ARG A 173 -15.14 -8.10 -18.18
N HIS A 174 -14.44 -8.88 -17.37
CA HIS A 174 -15.02 -9.69 -16.30
C HIS A 174 -14.85 -9.04 -14.92
N ALA A 175 -14.28 -7.83 -14.85
CA ALA A 175 -14.13 -7.09 -13.60
C ALA A 175 -15.52 -6.82 -12.99
N PRO A 176 -15.79 -7.31 -11.76
CA PRO A 176 -17.07 -7.04 -11.12
C PRO A 176 -17.23 -5.54 -10.81
N PRO A 177 -18.48 -5.04 -10.70
CA PRO A 177 -18.74 -3.69 -10.20
C PRO A 177 -18.09 -3.49 -8.82
N ILE A 178 -17.50 -2.31 -8.60
CA ILE A 178 -16.71 -2.05 -7.40
C ILE A 178 -17.57 -1.72 -6.17
N LEU A 179 -18.68 -0.99 -6.36
CA LEU A 179 -19.51 -0.53 -5.25
C LEU A 179 -20.06 -1.67 -4.38
N PRO A 180 -20.67 -2.75 -4.93
CA PRO A 180 -21.15 -3.86 -4.10
C PRO A 180 -20.04 -4.56 -3.31
N GLN A 181 -18.81 -4.56 -3.83
CA GLN A 181 -17.65 -5.15 -3.16
C GLN A 181 -17.17 -4.29 -2.00
N LEU A 182 -17.14 -2.95 -2.17
CA LEU A 182 -16.82 -2.02 -1.10
C LEU A 182 -17.88 -2.03 0.00
N GLU A 183 -19.16 -2.10 -0.35
CA GLU A 183 -20.25 -2.30 0.62
C GLU A 183 -20.10 -3.61 1.38
N ARG A 184 -19.67 -4.69 0.70
CA ARG A 184 -19.39 -5.98 1.34
C ARG A 184 -18.25 -5.85 2.34
N LEU A 185 -17.14 -5.18 2.00
CA LEU A 185 -16.05 -4.88 2.94
C LEU A 185 -16.57 -4.13 4.17
N GLY A 186 -17.40 -3.10 3.96
CA GLY A 186 -18.02 -2.35 5.05
C GLY A 186 -18.89 -3.22 5.98
N ARG A 187 -19.70 -4.13 5.42
CA ARG A 187 -20.49 -5.09 6.21
C ARG A 187 -19.62 -6.07 7.01
N LEU A 188 -18.43 -6.38 6.51
CA LEU A 188 -17.45 -7.22 7.20
C LEU A 188 -16.63 -6.44 8.26
N GLY A 189 -16.86 -5.12 8.39
CA GLY A 189 -16.14 -4.26 9.33
C GLY A 189 -14.74 -3.86 8.86
N ALA A 190 -14.43 -4.03 7.58
CA ALA A 190 -13.16 -3.60 7.01
C ALA A 190 -13.23 -2.14 6.53
N HIS A 191 -12.20 -1.36 6.84
CA HIS A 191 -12.01 -0.01 6.34
C HIS A 191 -11.20 -0.01 5.05
N VAL A 192 -11.47 0.97 4.17
CA VAL A 192 -10.86 1.07 2.85
C VAL A 192 -10.22 2.43 2.62
N ASN A 193 -8.97 2.42 2.19
CA ASN A 193 -8.32 3.55 1.54
C ASN A 193 -8.42 3.36 0.03
N ALA A 194 -9.26 4.14 -0.63
CA ALA A 194 -9.47 4.04 -2.06
C ALA A 194 -8.41 4.84 -2.84
N GLN A 195 -8.08 4.37 -4.04
CA GLN A 195 -7.26 5.08 -5.00
C GLN A 195 -7.97 5.21 -6.35
N VAL A 196 -7.85 6.40 -6.93
CA VAL A 196 -8.20 6.71 -8.30
C VAL A 196 -6.92 7.10 -9.04
N VAL A 197 -6.47 6.20 -9.92
CA VAL A 197 -5.46 6.56 -10.93
C VAL A 197 -6.15 7.31 -12.06
N LEU A 198 -5.91 8.61 -12.14
CA LEU A 198 -6.50 9.54 -13.09
C LEU A 198 -5.83 9.43 -14.46
N CYS A 199 -6.61 8.97 -15.44
CA CYS A 199 -6.27 8.86 -16.85
C CYS A 199 -7.09 9.90 -17.63
N ALA A 200 -6.40 10.90 -18.18
CA ALA A 200 -7.07 12.06 -18.76
C ALA A 200 -7.92 11.70 -19.99
N GLY A 201 -9.14 12.25 -20.04
CA GLY A 201 -10.18 11.95 -21.01
C GLY A 201 -10.91 10.61 -20.81
N ILE A 202 -10.72 9.93 -19.66
CA ILE A 202 -11.36 8.63 -19.37
C ILE A 202 -12.12 8.66 -18.04
N ASN A 203 -11.45 9.00 -16.95
CA ASN A 203 -12.03 9.04 -15.60
C ASN A 203 -11.78 10.36 -14.87
N ASP A 204 -11.60 11.44 -15.61
CA ASP A 204 -11.62 12.82 -15.14
C ASP A 204 -13.03 13.44 -15.28
N GLY A 205 -13.17 14.73 -14.97
CA GLY A 205 -14.43 15.43 -15.18
C GLY A 205 -15.59 14.86 -14.35
N ASP A 206 -16.73 14.67 -15.01
CA ASP A 206 -17.96 14.15 -14.39
C ASP A 206 -17.80 12.71 -13.86
N VAL A 207 -16.90 11.92 -14.46
CA VAL A 207 -16.62 10.56 -14.00
C VAL A 207 -15.89 10.59 -12.67
N LEU A 208 -14.94 11.52 -12.50
CA LEU A 208 -14.27 11.72 -11.22
C LEU A 208 -15.26 12.21 -10.15
N ASP A 209 -16.10 13.19 -10.48
CA ASP A 209 -17.13 13.70 -9.57
C ASP A 209 -18.11 12.59 -9.12
N SER A 210 -18.56 11.74 -10.05
CA SER A 210 -19.41 10.60 -9.74
C SER A 210 -18.69 9.59 -8.85
N THR A 211 -17.43 9.26 -9.17
CA THR A 211 -16.61 8.34 -8.38
C THR A 211 -16.41 8.84 -6.95
N ILE A 212 -16.05 10.11 -6.76
CA ILE A 212 -15.84 10.70 -5.44
C ILE A 212 -17.15 10.72 -4.64
N ARG A 213 -18.27 11.10 -5.27
CA ARG A 213 -19.59 11.12 -4.62
C ARG A 213 -19.99 9.73 -4.12
N ASP A 214 -19.88 8.73 -4.99
CA ASP A 214 -20.31 7.37 -4.70
C ASP A 214 -19.43 6.74 -3.61
N LEU A 215 -18.11 6.97 -3.63
CA LEU A 215 -17.21 6.55 -2.55
C LEU A 215 -17.51 7.27 -1.24
N GLY A 216 -17.81 8.57 -1.29
CA GLY A 216 -18.24 9.35 -0.12
C GLY A 216 -19.57 8.88 0.47
N ALA A 217 -20.44 8.23 -0.32
CA ALA A 217 -21.66 7.62 0.19
C ALA A 217 -21.38 6.35 1.04
N LEU A 218 -20.21 5.74 0.88
CA LEU A 218 -19.76 4.54 1.61
C LEU A 218 -18.96 4.86 2.88
N HIS A 219 -18.80 6.15 3.25
CA HIS A 219 -18.22 6.50 4.54
C HIS A 219 -19.09 5.98 5.70
N PRO A 220 -18.52 5.36 6.77
CA PRO A 220 -17.09 5.30 7.12
C PRO A 220 -16.37 4.02 6.65
N ALA A 221 -16.99 3.16 5.84
CA ALA A 221 -16.33 1.97 5.31
C ALA A 221 -15.18 2.36 4.38
N VAL A 222 -15.41 3.33 3.47
CA VAL A 222 -14.31 4.05 2.81
C VAL A 222 -13.90 5.20 3.73
N GLN A 223 -12.60 5.32 4.02
CA GLN A 223 -12.05 6.33 4.93
C GLN A 223 -11.33 7.45 4.18
N SER A 224 -10.68 7.11 3.06
CA SER A 224 -9.95 8.07 2.25
C SER A 224 -10.01 7.72 0.76
N VAL A 225 -9.85 8.73 -0.09
CA VAL A 225 -9.74 8.60 -1.54
C VAL A 225 -8.52 9.37 -1.99
N SER A 226 -7.51 8.68 -2.49
CA SER A 226 -6.36 9.31 -3.14
C SER A 226 -6.61 9.46 -4.64
N VAL A 227 -6.35 10.64 -5.19
CA VAL A 227 -6.44 10.90 -6.65
C VAL A 227 -5.04 11.17 -7.17
N VAL A 228 -4.51 10.23 -7.94
CA VAL A 228 -3.11 10.25 -8.42
C VAL A 228 -3.10 10.26 -9.94
N PRO A 229 -2.24 11.04 -10.62
CA PRO A 229 -2.13 10.97 -12.06
C PRO A 229 -1.52 9.64 -12.50
N VAL A 230 -1.85 9.19 -13.70
CA VAL A 230 -1.28 7.95 -14.24
C VAL A 230 0.25 8.02 -14.40
N GLY A 231 0.95 7.08 -13.77
CA GLY A 231 2.40 6.94 -13.88
C GLY A 231 2.83 6.22 -15.16
N LEU A 232 3.36 6.95 -16.14
CA LEU A 232 3.85 6.38 -17.41
C LEU A 232 5.36 6.54 -17.56
N THR A 233 6.10 5.51 -17.98
CA THR A 233 7.53 5.62 -18.26
C THR A 233 7.80 5.60 -19.76
N ARG A 234 9.04 5.85 -20.18
CA ARG A 234 9.46 5.65 -21.59
C ARG A 234 9.34 4.20 -22.07
N PHE A 235 9.17 3.24 -21.15
CA PHE A 235 9.02 1.82 -21.44
C PHE A 235 7.54 1.38 -21.43
N SER A 236 6.63 2.24 -20.95
CA SER A 236 5.19 1.97 -20.99
C SER A 236 4.69 1.88 -22.43
N ARG A 237 4.07 0.75 -22.77
CA ARG A 237 3.46 0.52 -24.09
C ARG A 237 1.97 0.85 -24.04
N VAL A 238 1.65 2.14 -23.93
CA VAL A 238 0.26 2.63 -23.89
C VAL A 238 -0.21 3.09 -25.28
N LYS A 239 -1.50 2.89 -25.57
CA LYS A 239 -2.16 3.39 -26.79
C LYS A 239 -3.26 4.39 -26.47
N ASN A 240 -4.05 4.11 -25.43
CA ASN A 240 -5.27 4.86 -25.13
C ASN A 240 -5.19 5.63 -23.81
N ILE A 241 -4.08 5.50 -23.07
CA ILE A 241 -3.88 6.14 -21.78
C ILE A 241 -2.84 7.24 -21.91
N ARG A 242 -3.15 8.40 -21.33
CA ARG A 242 -2.26 9.55 -21.27
C ARG A 242 -2.30 10.20 -19.89
N ARG A 243 -1.19 10.86 -19.56
CA ARG A 243 -1.10 11.74 -18.39
C ARG A 243 -2.01 12.96 -18.57
N PRO A 244 -2.54 13.52 -17.46
CA PRO A 244 -3.15 14.85 -17.48
C PRO A 244 -2.14 15.90 -17.94
N LEU A 245 -2.62 16.85 -18.75
CA LEU A 245 -1.93 18.12 -19.00
C LEU A 245 -2.07 19.05 -17.78
N SER A 246 -1.34 20.16 -17.77
CA SER A 246 -1.31 21.07 -16.62
C SER A 246 -2.71 21.62 -16.27
N ASP A 247 -3.48 22.06 -17.26
CA ASP A 247 -4.86 22.55 -17.05
C ASP A 247 -5.81 21.43 -16.56
N GLU A 248 -5.62 20.19 -17.01
CA GLU A 248 -6.42 19.05 -16.58
C GLU A 248 -6.08 18.63 -15.15
N ALA A 249 -4.80 18.64 -14.78
CA ALA A 249 -4.35 18.42 -13.42
C ALA A 249 -4.88 19.52 -12.48
N HIS A 250 -4.84 20.78 -12.92
CA HIS A 250 -5.44 21.91 -12.19
C HIS A 250 -6.93 21.69 -11.96
N ASN A 251 -7.69 21.34 -13.02
CA ASN A 251 -9.11 21.07 -12.90
C ASN A 251 -9.42 19.92 -11.92
N ALA A 252 -8.62 18.85 -11.94
CA ALA A 252 -8.75 17.73 -11.01
C ALA A 252 -8.45 18.13 -9.55
N VAL A 253 -7.43 18.96 -9.31
CA VAL A 253 -7.13 19.54 -7.99
C VAL A 253 -8.31 20.39 -7.50
N GLU A 254 -8.86 21.26 -8.35
CA GLU A 254 -10.00 22.10 -7.99
C GLU A 254 -11.28 21.29 -7.76
N GLN A 255 -11.51 20.22 -8.52
CA GLN A 255 -12.58 19.24 -8.24
C GLN A 255 -12.42 18.64 -6.85
N CYS A 256 -11.23 18.13 -6.53
CA CYS A 256 -10.95 17.56 -5.21
C CYS A 256 -11.18 18.59 -4.09
N LYS A 257 -10.71 19.83 -4.23
CA LYS A 257 -10.93 20.90 -3.24
C LYS A 257 -12.40 21.21 -2.97
N ARG A 258 -13.23 21.23 -4.02
CA ARG A 258 -14.69 21.42 -3.87
C ARG A 258 -15.32 20.27 -3.08
N TRP A 259 -14.90 19.04 -3.35
CA TRP A 259 -15.36 17.87 -2.60
C TRP A 259 -14.85 17.85 -1.17
N GLN A 260 -13.58 18.17 -0.94
CA GLN A 260 -13.00 18.32 0.40
C GLN A 260 -13.81 19.29 1.26
N SER A 261 -14.23 20.42 0.70
CA SER A 261 -15.07 21.39 1.41
C SER A 261 -16.42 20.81 1.83
N ARG A 262 -17.04 19.98 0.96
CA ARG A 262 -18.31 19.30 1.26
C ARG A 262 -18.12 18.20 2.31
N PHE A 263 -17.03 17.44 2.24
CA PHE A 263 -16.76 16.36 3.17
C PHE A 263 -16.29 16.85 4.53
N ARG A 264 -15.55 17.96 4.62
CA ARG A 264 -15.25 18.65 5.89
C ARG A 264 -16.53 18.93 6.66
N ALA A 265 -17.56 19.48 5.99
CA ALA A 265 -18.84 19.76 6.62
C ALA A 265 -19.63 18.51 7.05
N ARG A 266 -19.40 17.36 6.40
CA ARG A 266 -20.18 16.13 6.61
C ARG A 266 -19.50 15.11 7.53
N PHE A 267 -18.18 15.02 7.47
CA PHE A 267 -17.34 13.97 8.05
C PHE A 267 -16.20 14.51 8.92
N ASP A 268 -16.00 15.83 8.98
CA ASP A 268 -14.86 16.48 9.64
C ASP A 268 -13.48 16.11 9.04
N THR A 269 -13.48 15.68 7.77
CA THR A 269 -12.27 15.37 6.99
C THR A 269 -12.45 15.76 5.54
N GLY A 270 -11.36 16.10 4.86
CA GLY A 270 -11.28 16.30 3.43
C GLY A 270 -11.67 15.06 2.62
N PHE A 271 -11.46 13.85 3.17
CA PHE A 271 -11.81 12.53 2.60
C PHE A 271 -11.15 12.19 1.26
N VAL A 272 -11.14 13.10 0.28
CA VAL A 272 -10.48 12.99 -1.01
C VAL A 272 -9.22 13.86 -1.03
N TYR A 273 -8.11 13.30 -1.52
CA TYR A 273 -6.81 13.95 -1.51
C TYR A 273 -6.12 13.77 -2.87
N PRO A 274 -5.88 14.86 -3.62
CA PRO A 274 -5.01 14.80 -4.78
C PRO A 274 -3.56 14.58 -4.34
N SER A 275 -2.81 13.78 -5.09
CA SER A 275 -1.38 13.58 -4.81
C SER A 275 -0.56 14.84 -5.04
N ASP A 276 0.61 14.87 -4.43
CA ASP A 276 1.58 15.95 -4.60
C ASP A 276 1.99 16.11 -6.07
N GLU A 277 2.10 15.00 -6.81
CA GLU A 277 2.36 15.03 -8.26
C GLU A 277 1.27 15.80 -9.02
N LEU A 278 0.00 15.67 -8.62
CA LEU A 278 -1.09 16.37 -9.29
C LEU A 278 -1.01 17.89 -9.09
N TYR A 279 -0.62 18.34 -7.88
CA TYR A 279 -0.33 19.76 -7.62
C TYR A 279 0.83 20.26 -8.48
N LEU A 280 1.93 19.51 -8.53
CA LEU A 280 3.11 19.90 -9.32
C LEU A 280 2.80 19.94 -10.83
N LEU A 281 2.05 18.97 -11.35
CA LEU A 281 1.58 18.98 -12.74
C LEU A 281 0.69 20.20 -13.04
N ALA A 282 -0.14 20.61 -12.07
CA ALA A 282 -0.97 21.81 -12.15
C ALA A 282 -0.18 23.12 -12.01
N GLY A 283 1.15 23.07 -11.85
CA GLY A 283 1.98 24.25 -11.62
C GLY A 283 1.68 24.94 -10.28
N ARG A 284 1.25 24.18 -9.27
CA ARG A 284 0.89 24.69 -7.94
C ARG A 284 1.81 24.11 -6.86
N ASP A 285 2.01 24.90 -5.81
CA ASP A 285 2.60 24.39 -4.59
C ASP A 285 1.66 23.40 -3.89
N VAL A 286 2.25 22.43 -3.20
CA VAL A 286 1.50 21.53 -2.31
C VAL A 286 0.94 22.31 -1.12
N PRO A 287 -0.29 22.00 -0.66
CA PRO A 287 -0.92 22.72 0.45
C PRO A 287 -0.22 22.47 1.79
N GLY A 288 -0.65 23.18 2.83
CA GLY A 288 -0.23 22.95 4.21
C GLY A 288 -0.62 21.56 4.74
N ALA A 289 0.07 21.10 5.79
CA ALA A 289 -0.13 19.77 6.39
C ALA A 289 -1.57 19.53 6.87
N GLU A 290 -2.26 20.59 7.30
CA GLU A 290 -3.65 20.57 7.77
C GLU A 290 -4.65 20.09 6.72
N VAL A 291 -4.34 20.25 5.44
CA VAL A 291 -5.20 19.79 4.33
C VAL A 291 -5.20 18.27 4.19
N TYR A 292 -4.18 17.59 4.73
CA TYR A 292 -4.00 16.15 4.58
C TYR A 292 -4.57 15.32 5.75
N ASP A 293 -5.18 15.94 6.76
CA ASP A 293 -5.86 15.26 7.88
C ASP A 293 -5.05 14.12 8.52
N GLY A 294 -3.77 14.38 8.79
CA GLY A 294 -2.90 13.38 9.41
C GLY A 294 -2.30 12.36 8.42
N PHE A 295 -2.36 12.63 7.11
CA PHE A 295 -1.71 11.88 6.04
C PHE A 295 -2.13 10.40 5.95
N PRO A 296 -3.43 10.09 5.83
CA PRO A 296 -3.95 8.71 5.88
C PRO A 296 -3.43 7.81 4.75
N VAL A 297 -2.93 8.41 3.67
CA VAL A 297 -2.44 7.72 2.46
C VAL A 297 -1.09 8.28 2.01
N LEU A 298 -0.21 8.62 2.96
CA LEU A 298 1.13 9.17 2.70
C LEU A 298 1.92 8.32 1.69
N SER A 299 1.90 6.99 1.86
CA SER A 299 2.60 6.04 0.99
C SER A 299 2.12 6.06 -0.47
N ASN A 300 0.95 6.67 -0.73
CA ASN A 300 0.41 6.84 -2.07
C ASN A 300 0.73 8.22 -2.71
N GLY A 301 1.79 8.89 -2.25
CA GLY A 301 2.22 10.17 -2.83
C GLY A 301 1.35 11.36 -2.43
N VAL A 302 0.55 11.24 -1.37
CA VAL A 302 -0.33 12.30 -0.85
C VAL A 302 0.30 12.91 0.39
N GLY A 303 0.91 14.08 0.24
CA GLY A 303 1.54 14.83 1.33
C GLY A 303 2.97 14.40 1.65
N MET A 304 3.59 13.53 0.86
CA MET A 304 5.01 13.16 1.01
C MET A 304 5.93 14.37 0.89
N LEU A 305 5.68 15.21 -0.12
CA LEU A 305 6.43 16.44 -0.35
C LEU A 305 6.21 17.44 0.78
N ARG A 306 4.96 17.56 1.26
CA ARG A 306 4.64 18.42 2.40
C ARG A 306 5.36 17.95 3.67
N SER A 307 5.30 16.67 4.00
CA SER A 307 6.01 16.08 5.15
C SER A 307 7.49 16.38 5.08
N MET A 308 8.12 16.14 3.93
CA MET A 308 9.54 16.42 3.70
C MET A 308 9.88 17.90 3.90
N LEU A 309 9.05 18.81 3.39
CA LEU A 309 9.25 20.27 3.56
C LEU A 309 9.08 20.72 5.02
N ASP A 310 8.16 20.12 5.77
CA ASP A 310 7.98 20.39 7.20
C ASP A 310 9.13 19.88 8.04
N GLU A 311 9.57 18.64 7.80
CA GLU A 311 10.74 18.03 8.43
C GLU A 311 11.99 18.85 8.17
N TRP A 312 12.20 19.31 6.93
CA TRP A 312 13.30 20.19 6.58
C TRP A 312 13.28 21.51 7.35
N THR A 313 12.11 22.14 7.43
CA THR A 313 11.93 23.39 8.17
C THR A 313 12.18 23.20 9.67
N ALA A 314 11.73 22.08 10.24
CA ALA A 314 11.99 21.72 11.63
C ALA A 314 13.47 21.46 11.89
N LEU A 315 14.17 20.78 10.96
CA LEU A 315 15.60 20.53 11.03
C LEU A 315 16.39 21.85 11.03
N LEU A 316 16.10 22.77 10.12
CA LEU A 316 16.77 24.08 10.04
C LEU A 316 16.62 24.88 11.34
N ARG A 317 15.43 24.85 11.98
CA ARG A 317 15.21 25.54 13.27
C ARG A 317 16.00 24.94 14.43
N ARG A 318 16.25 23.63 14.42
CA ARG A 318 16.96 22.91 15.48
C ARG A 318 18.47 22.85 15.26
N THR A 319 18.91 23.04 14.02
CA THR A 319 20.33 22.98 13.67
C THR A 319 20.98 24.31 14.05
N PRO A 320 21.97 24.32 14.96
CA PRO A 320 22.71 25.53 15.26
C PRO A 320 23.34 26.05 13.96
N ARG A 321 23.24 27.36 13.71
CA ARG A 321 23.93 28.01 12.59
C ARG A 321 25.43 28.01 12.86
N VAL A 322 26.09 26.89 12.54
CA VAL A 322 27.55 26.79 12.60
C VAL A 322 28.09 27.31 11.28
N ARG A 323 28.85 28.41 11.33
CA ARG A 323 29.56 28.90 10.15
C ARG A 323 30.56 27.83 9.72
N ALA A 324 30.36 27.24 8.55
CA ALA A 324 31.30 26.27 8.02
C ALA A 324 32.69 26.91 7.95
N THR A 325 33.69 26.24 8.55
CA THR A 325 35.08 26.74 8.57
C THR A 325 35.73 26.72 7.18
N ARG A 326 35.15 25.96 6.25
CA ARG A 326 35.50 25.91 4.83
C ARG A 326 34.24 25.74 3.98
N PRO A 327 34.17 26.36 2.78
CA PRO A 327 33.10 26.10 1.84
C PRO A 327 33.09 24.62 1.44
N ARG A 328 31.89 24.04 1.32
CA ARG A 328 31.69 22.66 0.86
C ARG A 328 30.73 22.68 -0.33
N SER A 329 31.05 21.91 -1.35
CA SER A 329 30.13 21.64 -2.46
C SER A 329 29.35 20.37 -2.16
N VAL A 330 28.01 20.46 -2.16
CA VAL A 330 27.11 19.33 -1.94
C VAL A 330 26.21 19.20 -3.16
N ALA A 331 26.02 17.99 -3.65
CA ALA A 331 25.10 17.69 -4.74
C ALA A 331 23.95 16.83 -4.21
N TRP A 332 22.71 17.19 -4.55
CA TRP A 332 21.53 16.41 -4.24
C TRP A 332 21.02 15.72 -5.51
N LEU A 333 20.79 14.41 -5.43
CA LEU A 333 20.25 13.62 -6.53
C LEU A 333 18.79 13.29 -6.26
N THR A 334 17.91 13.59 -7.21
CA THR A 334 16.47 13.33 -7.09
C THR A 334 15.83 13.07 -8.45
N GLY A 335 14.56 12.62 -8.44
CA GLY A 335 13.73 12.58 -9.64
C GLY A 335 13.33 13.98 -10.11
N ALA A 336 13.15 14.16 -11.42
CA ALA A 336 12.88 15.48 -12.01
C ALA A 336 11.67 16.19 -11.39
N LEU A 337 10.63 15.44 -11.00
CA LEU A 337 9.42 15.98 -10.39
C LEU A 337 9.68 16.69 -9.05
N ALA A 338 10.59 16.16 -8.23
CA ALA A 338 10.88 16.71 -6.90
C ALA A 338 11.90 17.87 -6.94
N ARG A 339 12.49 18.16 -8.12
CA ARG A 339 13.51 19.20 -8.29
C ARG A 339 13.10 20.56 -7.70
N PRO A 340 11.90 21.11 -7.98
CA PRO A 340 11.55 22.44 -7.46
C PRO A 340 11.56 22.52 -5.94
N ALA A 341 11.10 21.46 -5.26
CA ALA A 341 11.11 21.41 -3.81
C ALA A 341 12.53 21.31 -3.22
N LEU A 342 13.42 20.55 -3.88
CA LEU A 342 14.81 20.43 -3.45
C LEU A 342 15.59 21.72 -3.68
N GLU A 343 15.34 22.44 -4.79
CA GLU A 343 15.92 23.77 -5.01
C GLU A 343 15.50 24.73 -3.88
N ALA A 344 14.21 24.80 -3.56
CA ALA A 344 13.71 25.61 -2.45
C ALA A 344 14.26 25.20 -1.06
N MET A 345 14.56 23.92 -0.86
CA MET A 345 15.22 23.45 0.37
C MET A 345 16.70 23.87 0.42
N ALA A 346 17.42 23.78 -0.71
CA ALA A 346 18.81 24.16 -0.82
C ALA A 346 19.01 25.68 -0.66
N ASP A 347 18.13 26.50 -1.24
CA ASP A 347 18.19 27.96 -1.09
C ASP A 347 18.03 28.37 0.38
N ARG A 348 17.07 27.78 1.10
CA ARG A 348 16.88 27.99 2.55
C ARG A 348 18.04 27.49 3.42
N TRP A 349 18.87 26.57 2.93
CA TRP A 349 20.09 26.16 3.64
C TRP A 349 21.18 27.23 3.56
N HIS A 350 21.22 27.97 2.45
CA HIS A 350 22.22 29.01 2.23
C HIS A 350 21.94 30.32 2.99
N GLU A 351 20.68 30.57 3.38
CA GLU A 351 20.20 31.69 4.22
C GLU A 351 20.44 31.50 5.74
#